data_AF-A0A353R7P8-F1
#
_entry.id   AF-A0A353R7P8-F1
#
_cell.length_a   1.000
_cell.length_b   1.000
_cell.length_c   1.000
_cell.angle_alpha   90.00
_cell.angle_beta   90.00
_cell.angle_gamma   90.00
#
_symmetry.space_group_name_H-M   'P 1'
#
loop_
_entity.id
_entity.type
_entity.pdbx_description
1 polymer ?
#
loop_
_entity_poly.entity_id
_entity_poly.type
_entity_poly.pdbx_seq_one_letter_code
_entity_poly.pdbx_strand_id
1 'polypeptide(L)' 'FGKDKVFRRMFHKKNISPSDAIYIGDETRDIEACKKVGIPIVSVTWGMNNREILSTLQPDQMAHSTQEIIRCIDNILVHR' A
#
# COMPACT_ATOMS: atom_id res chain seq x y z
N PHE A 1 13.76 -5.75 4.86
CA PHE A 1 14.34 -4.41 4.69
C PHE A 1 14.74 -4.19 3.23
N GLY A 2 14.37 -3.07 2.60
CA GLY A 2 14.86 -2.70 1.25
C GLY A 2 13.80 -2.42 0.17
N LYS A 3 12.51 -2.76 0.38
CA LYS A 3 11.42 -2.44 -0.58
C LYS A 3 11.31 -0.92 -0.79
N ASP A 4 11.50 -0.14 0.28
CA ASP A 4 11.54 1.34 0.25
C ASP A 4 12.59 1.89 -0.74
N LYS A 5 13.80 1.31 -0.75
CA LYS A 5 14.87 1.70 -1.69
C LYS A 5 14.51 1.37 -3.14
N VAL A 6 13.88 0.21 -3.36
CA VAL A 6 13.41 -0.22 -4.69
C VAL A 6 12.34 0.73 -5.21
N PHE A 7 11.36 1.09 -4.38
CA PHE A 7 10.30 2.04 -4.73
C PHE A 7 10.88 3.41 -5.08
N ARG A 8 11.72 4.01 -4.22
CA ARG A 8 12.34 5.30 -4.49
C ARG A 8 13.11 5.30 -5.81
N ARG A 9 13.92 4.26 -6.07
CA ARG A 9 14.67 4.13 -7.32
C ARG A 9 13.75 4.02 -8.53
N MET A 10 12.70 3.21 -8.45
CA MET A 10 11.75 3.01 -9.55
C MET A 10 10.96 4.29 -9.85
N PHE A 11 10.42 4.94 -8.82
CA PHE A 11 9.61 6.15 -8.95
C PHE A 11 10.44 7.31 -9.51
N HIS A 12 11.67 7.49 -9.00
CA HIS A 12 12.63 8.45 -9.56
C HIS A 12 12.93 8.16 -11.04
N LYS A 13 13.26 6.90 -11.40
CA LYS A 13 13.56 6.54 -12.79
C LYS A 13 12.38 6.76 -13.74
N LYS A 14 11.15 6.62 -13.25
CA LYS A 14 9.91 6.80 -14.02
C LYS A 14 9.30 8.19 -13.92
N ASN A 15 9.90 9.10 -13.14
CA ASN A 15 9.36 10.42 -12.82
C ASN A 15 7.91 10.36 -12.29
N ILE A 16 7.64 9.44 -11.36
CA ILE A 16 6.34 9.25 -10.71
C ILE A 16 6.42 9.79 -9.28
N SER A 17 5.46 10.63 -8.89
CA SER A 17 5.31 11.02 -7.48
C SER A 17 4.84 9.82 -6.65
N PRO A 18 5.37 9.57 -5.44
CA PRO A 18 4.84 8.56 -4.52
C PRO A 18 3.33 8.65 -4.32
N SER A 19 2.80 9.88 -4.25
CA SER A 19 1.37 10.15 -4.15
C SER A 19 0.59 9.71 -5.38
N ASP A 20 1.18 9.59 -6.56
CA ASP A 20 0.46 9.25 -7.81
C ASP A 20 0.35 7.74 -8.04
N ALA A 21 0.80 6.93 -7.09
CA ALA A 21 0.62 5.49 -7.08
C ALA A 21 -0.24 5.04 -5.90
N ILE A 22 -0.82 3.85 -6.01
CA ILE A 22 -1.42 3.13 -4.90
C ILE A 22 -0.81 1.72 -4.93
N TYR A 23 -0.28 1.26 -3.79
CA TYR A 23 0.24 -0.08 -3.65
C TYR A 23 -0.85 -1.03 -3.14
N ILE A 24 -0.92 -2.23 -3.69
CA ILE A 24 -1.81 -3.29 -3.21
C ILE A 24 -0.90 -4.46 -2.79
N GLY A 25 -0.95 -4.84 -1.50
CA GLY A 25 -0.04 -5.84 -0.95
C GLY A 25 -0.59 -6.55 0.29
N ASP A 26 0.03 -7.67 0.63
CA ASP A 26 -0.41 -8.60 1.68
C ASP A 26 0.64 -8.85 2.76
N GLU A 27 1.81 -8.21 2.66
CA GLU A 27 2.89 -8.32 3.65
C GLU A 27 3.01 -7.06 4.53
N THR A 28 3.38 -7.25 5.80
CA THR A 28 3.77 -6.15 6.72
C THR A 28 4.86 -5.25 6.14
N ARG A 29 5.80 -5.87 5.41
CA ARG A 29 6.93 -5.20 4.79
C ARG A 29 6.51 -4.23 3.68
N ASP A 30 5.35 -4.43 3.07
CA ASP A 30 4.79 -3.50 2.09
C ASP A 30 4.29 -2.24 2.77
N ILE A 31 3.53 -2.40 3.87
CA ILE A 31 3.00 -1.27 4.65
C ILE A 31 4.16 -0.39 5.15
N GLU A 32 5.17 -1.00 5.76
CA GLU A 32 6.34 -0.27 6.26
C GLU A 32 7.08 0.49 5.15
N ALA A 33 7.26 -0.14 3.99
CA ALA A 33 7.95 0.47 2.86
C ALA A 33 7.13 1.61 2.24
N CYS A 34 5.83 1.41 2.06
CA CYS A 34 4.91 2.40 1.52
C CYS A 34 4.86 3.64 2.42
N LYS A 35 4.74 3.47 3.74
CA LYS A 35 4.80 4.58 4.71
C LYS A 35 6.11 5.36 4.66
N LYS A 36 7.26 4.67 4.53
CA LYS A 36 8.58 5.34 4.41
C LYS A 36 8.78 6.12 3.11
N VAL A 37 8.02 5.80 2.07
CA VAL A 37 8.14 6.44 0.75
C VAL A 37 7.00 7.43 0.48
N GLY A 38 5.90 7.34 1.22
CA GLY A 38 4.71 8.16 1.01
C GLY A 38 3.81 7.60 -0.11
N ILE A 39 3.79 6.28 -0.28
CA ILE A 39 2.88 5.60 -1.22
C ILE A 39 1.64 5.15 -0.43
N PRO A 40 0.42 5.56 -0.81
CA PRO A 40 -0.80 4.99 -0.24
C PRO A 40 -0.87 3.47 -0.45
N ILE A 41 -1.30 2.73 0.56
CA ILE A 41 -1.40 1.27 0.51
C ILE A 41 -2.81 0.74 0.83
N VAL A 42 -3.27 -0.18 0.00
CA VAL A 42 -4.40 -1.07 0.26
C VAL A 42 -3.86 -2.44 0.66
N SER A 43 -4.05 -2.83 1.92
CA SER A 43 -3.66 -4.16 2.38
C SER A 43 -4.76 -5.18 2.13
N VAL A 44 -4.42 -6.31 1.50
CA VAL A 44 -5.38 -7.39 1.24
C VAL A 44 -5.25 -8.50 2.29
N THR A 45 -6.37 -9.00 2.81
CA THR A 45 -6.35 -9.95 3.94
C THR A 45 -6.38 -11.43 3.55
N TRP A 46 -6.32 -11.73 2.26
CA TRP A 46 -6.35 -13.10 1.73
C TRP A 46 -4.96 -13.60 1.26
N GLY A 47 -3.89 -12.89 1.63
CA GLY A 47 -2.51 -13.23 1.27
C GLY A 47 -1.68 -13.74 2.45
N MET A 48 -0.39 -13.41 2.44
CA MET A 48 0.68 -13.93 3.29
C MET A 48 0.51 -13.61 4.78
N ASN A 49 0.18 -12.37 5.14
CA ASN A 49 -0.08 -11.99 6.54
C ASN A 49 -1.58 -11.89 6.82
N ASN A 50 -1.95 -12.24 8.06
CA ASN A 50 -3.34 -12.16 8.51
C ASN A 50 -3.77 -10.70 8.78
N ARG A 51 -5.08 -10.50 8.87
CA ARG A 51 -5.70 -9.20 9.12
C ARG A 51 -5.15 -8.55 10.39
N GLU A 52 -4.99 -9.32 11.45
CA GLU A 52 -4.62 -8.83 12.78
C GLU A 52 -3.25 -8.16 12.73
N ILE A 53 -2.25 -8.85 12.16
CA ILE A 53 -0.89 -8.34 12.03
C ILE A 53 -0.85 -7.13 11.10
N LEU A 54 -1.53 -7.17 9.95
CA LEU A 54 -1.58 -6.05 9.01
C LEU A 54 -2.20 -4.80 9.65
N SER A 55 -3.27 -4.97 10.45
CA SER A 55 -3.96 -3.87 11.12
C SER A 55 -3.08 -3.13 12.12
N THR A 56 -2.15 -3.83 12.80
CA THR A 56 -1.21 -3.19 13.73
C THR A 56 -0.33 -2.13 13.07
N LEU A 57 -0.09 -2.26 11.76
CA LEU A 57 0.71 -1.32 10.99
C LEU A 57 -0.11 -0.21 10.36
N GLN A 58 -1.44 -0.17 10.57
CA GLN A 58 -2.35 0.91 10.14
C GLN A 58 -2.18 1.25 8.63
N PRO A 59 -2.49 0.33 7.71
CA PRO A 59 -2.51 0.65 6.28
C PRO A 59 -3.58 1.71 5.97
N ASP A 60 -3.44 2.43 4.86
CA ASP A 60 -4.41 3.49 4.49
C ASP A 60 -5.81 2.92 4.26
N GLN A 61 -5.89 1.74 3.65
CA GLN A 61 -7.11 0.97 3.49
C GLN A 61 -6.84 -0.53 3.62
N MET A 62 -7.90 -1.30 3.86
CA MET A 62 -7.84 -2.76 3.91
C MET A 62 -8.99 -3.36 3.12
N ALA A 63 -8.70 -4.34 2.27
CA ALA A 63 -9.68 -5.06 1.48
C ALA A 63 -9.74 -6.53 1.92
N HIS A 64 -10.95 -7.08 1.99
CA HIS A 64 -11.21 -8.49 2.35
C HIS A 64 -11.67 -9.34 1.18
N SER A 65 -12.01 -8.70 0.07
CA SER A 65 -12.27 -9.32 -1.22
C SER A 65 -11.66 -8.48 -2.35
N THR A 66 -11.48 -9.08 -3.53
CA THR A 66 -10.97 -8.34 -4.70
C THR A 66 -11.92 -7.22 -5.12
N GLN A 67 -13.22 -7.38 -4.90
CA GLN A 67 -14.24 -6.36 -5.20
C GLN A 67 -14.08 -5.11 -4.32
N GLU A 68 -13.64 -5.28 -3.06
CA GLU A 68 -13.43 -4.15 -2.14
C GLU A 68 -12.26 -3.26 -2.54
N ILE A 69 -11.31 -3.75 -3.36
CA ILE A 69 -10.14 -2.96 -3.80
C ILE A 69 -10.57 -1.67 -4.47
N ILE A 70 -11.58 -1.72 -5.35
CA ILE A 70 -12.05 -0.52 -6.07
C ILE A 70 -12.57 0.52 -5.08
N ARG A 71 -13.39 0.10 -4.11
CA ARG A 71 -13.89 0.98 -3.05
C ARG A 71 -12.76 1.58 -2.20
N CYS A 72 -11.73 0.78 -1.87
CA CYS A 72 -10.56 1.28 -1.15
C CYS A 72 -9.79 2.33 -1.96
N ILE A 73 -9.61 2.12 -3.27
CA ILE A 73 -8.97 3.08 -4.17
C ILE A 73 -9.78 4.38 -4.20
N ASP A 74 -11.10 4.30 -4.38
CA ASP A 74 -11.98 5.47 -4.40
C ASP A 74 -11.87 6.28 -3.10
N ASN A 75 -11.89 5.61 -1.95
CA ASN A 75 -11.70 6.26 -0.65
C ASN A 75 -10.38 7.02 -0.57
N ILE A 76 -9.28 6.43 -1.06
CA ILE A 76 -7.97 7.09 -1.09
C ILE A 76 -8.01 8.32 -1.98
N LEU A 77 -8.59 8.22 -3.18
CA LEU A 77 -8.62 9.32 -4.15
C LEU A 77 -9.48 10.50 -3.69
N VAL A 78 -10.58 10.25 -2.99
CA VAL A 78 -11.49 11.29 -2.47
C VAL A 78 -10.86 12.08 -1.30
N HIS A 79 -9.98 11.46 -0.51
CA HIS A 79 -9.37 12.07 0.68
C HIS A 79 -7.92 12.50 0.46
N ARG A 80 -7.50 12.66 -0.80
CA ARG A 80 -6.20 13.23 -1.18
C ARG A 80 -6.17 14.75 -1.09
#